data_AF-A0A2H3P1B8-F1
#
_entry.id   AF-A0A2H3P1B8-F1
#
_cell.length_a   1.000
_cell.length_b   1.000
_cell.length_c   1.000
_cell.angle_alpha   90.00
_cell.angle_beta   90.00
_cell.angle_gamma   90.00
#
_symmetry.space_group_name_H-M   'P 1'
#
loop_
_entity.id
_entity.type
_entity.pdbx_description
1 polymer ?
#
loop_
_entity_poly.entity_id
_entity_poly.type
_entity_poly.pdbx_seq_one_letter_code
_entity_poly.pdbx_strand_id
1 'polypeptide(L)'
;MSAEVVLVNAHDEPVGVADKLEAHEQGWLHRAFSVFVFDPKGRLLLQQRNVNKYHSGALWSNTCCSHPHPGEAVEDAAQRRLHEEMGFQCPLDDAFTFTYRAVLSDTMIEHEYDHVLIGQDTPTVRPNADEVQDWRWMAPNELMADVAAHPEHYTAWFRMAVERVLTHAHEQYPTVVPALDEAVQRAGFDYATGENMTSSLMP
;
A
#
# COMPACT_ATOMS: atom_id res chain seq x y z
N MET A 1 -2.54 -22.63 11.01
CA MET A 1 -3.25 -22.72 9.73
C MET A 1 -2.72 -21.59 8.88
N SER A 2 -2.43 -21.86 7.62
CA SER A 2 -2.03 -20.82 6.68
C SER A 2 -3.21 -19.86 6.47
N ALA A 3 -2.94 -18.56 6.34
CA ALA A 3 -4.00 -17.58 6.07
C ALA A 3 -4.52 -17.81 4.64
N GLU A 4 -5.83 -17.86 4.45
CA GLU A 4 -6.46 -17.95 3.14
C GLU A 4 -6.66 -16.55 2.54
N VAL A 5 -6.61 -16.45 1.21
CA VAL A 5 -6.96 -15.25 0.45
C VAL A 5 -8.19 -15.50 -0.43
N VAL A 6 -8.96 -14.45 -0.70
CA VAL A 6 -10.14 -14.52 -1.58
C VAL A 6 -9.70 -14.30 -3.02
N LEU A 7 -9.82 -15.33 -3.87
CA LEU A 7 -9.58 -15.20 -5.30
C LEU A 7 -10.72 -14.44 -5.95
N VAL A 8 -10.40 -13.53 -6.87
CA VAL A 8 -11.39 -12.69 -7.55
C VAL A 8 -11.14 -12.63 -9.06
N ASN A 9 -12.18 -12.28 -9.82
CA ASN A 9 -12.04 -11.94 -11.22
C ASN A 9 -11.71 -10.44 -11.42
N ALA A 10 -11.60 -9.99 -12.67
CA ALA A 10 -11.28 -8.59 -13.01
C ALA A 10 -12.38 -7.57 -12.61
N HIS A 11 -13.54 -8.03 -12.15
CA HIS A 11 -14.65 -7.21 -11.66
C HIS A 11 -14.78 -7.26 -10.13
N ASP A 12 -13.77 -7.79 -9.44
CA ASP A 12 -13.78 -8.03 -8.00
C ASP A 12 -14.93 -8.94 -7.54
N GLU A 13 -15.32 -9.91 -8.36
CA GLU A 13 -16.29 -10.93 -7.96
C GLU A 13 -15.53 -12.14 -7.40
N PRO A 14 -15.87 -12.65 -6.19
CA PRO A 14 -15.23 -13.82 -5.63
C PRO A 14 -15.42 -15.06 -6.51
N VAL A 15 -14.31 -15.75 -6.83
CA VAL A 15 -14.31 -16.99 -7.63
C VAL A 15 -13.79 -18.20 -6.85
N GLY A 16 -13.24 -17.99 -5.65
CA GLY A 16 -12.76 -19.06 -4.79
C GLY A 16 -11.91 -18.55 -3.62
N VAL A 17 -11.23 -19.48 -2.96
CA VAL A 17 -10.23 -19.19 -1.93
C VAL A 17 -8.98 -20.01 -2.22
N ALA A 18 -7.82 -19.50 -1.80
CA ALA A 18 -6.55 -20.21 -1.90
C ALA A 18 -5.71 -19.98 -0.66
N ASP A 19 -4.77 -20.89 -0.41
CA ASP A 19 -3.68 -20.64 0.52
C ASP A 19 -2.92 -19.38 0.09
N LYS A 20 -2.59 -18.49 1.04
CA LYS A 20 -1.89 -17.24 0.73
C LYS A 20 -0.58 -17.48 -0.01
N LEU A 21 0.25 -18.41 0.44
CA LEU A 21 1.53 -18.68 -0.21
C LEU A 21 1.30 -19.21 -1.63
N GLU A 22 0.39 -20.16 -1.80
CA GLU A 22 0.04 -20.72 -3.11
C GLU A 22 -0.44 -19.62 -4.09
N ALA A 23 -1.32 -18.72 -3.64
CA ALA A 23 -1.81 -17.63 -4.48
C ALA A 23 -0.68 -16.73 -5.00
N HIS A 24 0.34 -16.47 -4.17
CA HIS A 24 1.50 -15.67 -4.55
C HIS A 24 2.51 -16.45 -5.41
N GLU A 25 2.66 -17.76 -5.21
CA GLU A 25 3.50 -18.61 -6.06
C GLU A 25 2.91 -18.76 -7.47
N GLN A 26 1.59 -18.91 -7.57
CA GLN A 26 0.88 -19.05 -8.84
C GLN A 26 0.54 -17.71 -9.51
N GLY A 27 0.63 -16.60 -8.77
CA GLY A 27 0.26 -15.27 -9.25
C GLY A 27 -1.23 -15.14 -9.57
N TRP A 28 -2.08 -15.79 -8.79
CA TRP A 28 -3.53 -15.72 -8.94
C TRP A 28 -4.07 -14.39 -8.43
N LEU A 29 -5.02 -13.82 -9.16
CA LEU A 29 -5.68 -12.58 -8.76
C LEU A 29 -6.49 -12.80 -7.49
N HIS A 30 -6.20 -12.01 -6.46
CA HIS A 30 -6.89 -12.07 -5.17
C HIS A 30 -7.19 -10.67 -4.62
N ARG A 31 -8.18 -10.57 -3.74
CA ARG A 31 -8.57 -9.31 -3.12
C ARG A 31 -7.58 -8.92 -2.03
N ALA A 32 -7.21 -7.64 -2.02
CA ALA A 32 -6.36 -7.04 -1.01
C ALA A 32 -6.88 -5.65 -0.62
N PHE A 33 -6.25 -5.04 0.37
CA PHE A 33 -6.45 -3.64 0.70
C PHE A 33 -5.16 -2.95 1.13
N SER A 34 -5.12 -1.64 0.92
CA SER A 34 -4.05 -0.74 1.33
C SER A 34 -4.60 0.46 2.09
N VAL A 35 -4.20 0.60 3.36
CA VAL A 35 -4.57 1.69 4.25
C VAL A 35 -3.50 2.78 4.25
N PHE A 36 -3.92 4.04 4.18
CA PHE A 36 -3.07 5.23 4.28
C PHE A 36 -3.64 6.21 5.30
N VAL A 37 -2.95 6.40 6.43
CA VAL A 37 -3.38 7.29 7.51
C VAL A 37 -2.54 8.56 7.51
N PHE A 38 -3.21 9.70 7.45
CA PHE A 38 -2.62 11.03 7.52
C PHE A 38 -2.78 11.64 8.90
N ASP A 39 -1.79 12.40 9.35
CA ASP A 39 -1.95 13.23 10.55
C ASP A 39 -2.57 14.60 10.19
N PRO A 40 -2.99 15.41 11.19
CA PRO A 40 -3.49 16.78 10.97
C PRO A 40 -2.45 17.75 10.37
N LYS A 41 -1.19 17.34 10.20
CA LYS A 41 -0.15 18.11 9.51
C LYS A 41 0.05 17.62 8.06
N GLY A 42 -0.81 16.73 7.57
CA GLY A 42 -0.75 16.17 6.22
C GLY A 42 0.37 15.17 5.99
N ARG A 43 1.04 14.70 7.05
CA ARG A 43 2.08 13.68 6.93
C ARG A 43 1.44 12.31 6.83
N LEU A 44 1.98 11.44 5.97
CA LEU A 44 1.55 10.06 5.83
C LEU A 44 2.30 9.17 6.84
N LEU A 45 1.59 8.28 7.53
CA LEU A 45 2.20 7.25 8.37
C LEU A 45 2.65 6.07 7.51
N LEU A 46 3.95 5.79 7.56
CA LEU A 46 4.56 4.64 6.90
C LEU A 46 4.95 3.59 7.93
N GLN A 47 4.93 2.33 7.49
CA GLN A 47 5.47 1.21 8.25
C GLN A 47 6.66 0.59 7.50
N GLN A 48 7.67 0.15 8.23
CA GLN A 48 8.74 -0.68 7.71
C GLN A 48 8.43 -2.12 8.08
N ARG A 49 8.26 -2.95 7.06
CA ARG A 49 7.89 -4.36 7.22
C ARG A 49 8.97 -5.11 7.99
N ASN A 50 8.59 -6.00 8.91
CA ASN A 50 9.55 -6.83 9.62
C ASN A 50 10.43 -7.64 8.63
N VAL A 51 11.72 -7.75 8.93
CA VAL A 51 12.70 -8.48 8.10
C VAL A 51 12.35 -9.94 7.87
N ASN A 52 11.61 -10.58 8.77
CA ASN A 52 11.22 -11.99 8.69
C ASN A 52 9.98 -12.24 7.81
N LYS A 53 9.42 -11.21 7.18
CA LYS A 53 8.36 -11.38 6.19
C LYS A 53 8.87 -12.23 5.01
N TYR A 54 8.09 -13.22 4.61
CA TYR A 54 8.44 -14.16 3.54
C TYR A 54 8.68 -13.49 2.17
N HIS A 55 8.11 -12.31 1.94
CA HIS A 55 8.52 -11.38 0.87
C HIS A 55 8.51 -9.93 1.34
N SER A 56 9.26 -9.09 0.62
CA SER A 56 9.29 -7.63 0.82
C SER A 56 9.62 -7.23 2.27
N GLY A 57 10.42 -8.03 2.98
CA GLY A 57 10.87 -7.74 4.34
C GLY A 57 11.82 -6.54 4.36
N ALA A 58 11.80 -5.77 5.46
CA ALA A 58 12.57 -4.53 5.66
C ALA A 58 12.26 -3.36 4.70
N LEU A 59 11.34 -3.52 3.74
CA LEU A 59 10.88 -2.44 2.87
C LEU A 59 9.87 -1.53 3.59
N TRP A 60 9.90 -0.25 3.25
CA TRP A 60 8.91 0.75 3.64
C TRP A 60 7.65 0.62 2.78
N SER A 61 6.49 0.81 3.41
CA SER A 61 5.18 0.72 2.78
C SER A 61 4.20 1.72 3.38
N ASN A 62 2.99 1.78 2.82
CA ASN A 62 1.82 2.43 3.41
C ASN A 62 1.51 1.94 4.83
N THR A 63 0.58 2.62 5.51
CA THR A 63 0.31 2.42 6.95
C THR A 63 -0.02 0.98 7.32
N CYS A 64 -0.83 0.28 6.53
CA CYS A 64 -1.14 -1.13 6.70
C CYS A 64 -1.65 -1.72 5.38
N CYS A 65 -1.25 -2.93 5.02
CA CYS A 65 -1.71 -3.63 3.81
C CYS A 65 -1.95 -5.10 4.12
N SER A 66 -3.06 -5.66 3.65
CA SER A 66 -3.36 -7.06 3.93
C SER A 66 -4.48 -7.61 3.05
N HIS A 67 -5.02 -8.75 3.46
CA HIS A 67 -6.07 -9.47 2.75
C HIS A 67 -7.30 -9.63 3.67
N PRO A 68 -8.53 -9.44 3.14
CA PRO A 68 -9.74 -9.82 3.86
C PRO A 68 -9.83 -11.35 3.95
N HIS A 69 -10.37 -11.85 5.05
CA HIS A 69 -10.73 -13.26 5.17
C HIS A 69 -11.93 -13.61 4.28
N PRO A 70 -12.14 -14.90 3.94
CA PRO A 70 -13.33 -15.34 3.24
C PRO A 70 -14.62 -14.90 3.95
N GLY A 71 -15.43 -14.08 3.27
CA GLY A 71 -16.68 -13.53 3.80
C GLY A 71 -16.53 -12.29 4.69
N GLU A 72 -15.32 -11.78 4.88
CA GLU A 72 -15.05 -10.53 5.61
C GLU A 72 -15.17 -9.32 4.67
N ALA A 73 -15.77 -8.22 5.16
CA ALA A 73 -15.76 -6.95 4.46
C ALA A 73 -14.35 -6.35 4.45
N VAL A 74 -14.01 -5.61 3.40
CA VAL A 74 -12.67 -5.03 3.22
C VAL A 74 -12.36 -4.05 4.35
N GLU A 75 -13.33 -3.25 4.73
CA GLU A 75 -13.28 -2.23 5.76
C GLU A 75 -13.05 -2.87 7.14
N ASP A 76 -13.77 -3.96 7.44
CA ASP A 76 -13.59 -4.73 8.68
C ASP A 76 -12.19 -5.35 8.75
N ALA A 77 -11.71 -5.92 7.63
CA ALA A 77 -10.38 -6.48 7.54
C ALA A 77 -9.29 -5.41 7.73
N ALA A 78 -9.48 -4.22 7.16
CA ALA A 78 -8.59 -3.10 7.31
C ALA A 78 -8.53 -2.59 8.75
N GLN A 79 -9.68 -2.44 9.42
CA GLN A 79 -9.73 -2.08 10.84
C GLN A 79 -9.03 -3.12 11.72
N ARG A 80 -9.23 -4.41 11.43
CA ARG A 80 -8.59 -5.50 12.16
C ARG A 80 -7.08 -5.50 11.98
N ARG A 81 -6.60 -5.43 10.74
CA ARG A 81 -5.15 -5.48 10.45
C ARG A 81 -4.42 -4.21 10.88
N LEU A 82 -5.06 -3.05 10.78
CA LEU A 82 -4.50 -1.81 11.34
C LEU A 82 -4.29 -1.94 12.85
N HIS A 83 -5.24 -2.56 13.56
CA HIS A 83 -5.10 -2.84 14.98
C HIS A 83 -3.99 -3.86 15.27
N GLU A 84 -4.00 -4.99 14.56
CA GLU A 84 -3.05 -6.08 14.77
C GLU A 84 -1.60 -5.69 14.44
N GLU A 85 -1.39 -4.90 13.38
CA GLU A 85 -0.05 -4.54 12.90
C GLU A 85 0.47 -3.24 13.53
N MET A 86 -0.38 -2.20 13.64
CA MET A 86 0.05 -0.86 14.05
C MET A 86 -0.43 -0.46 15.45
N GLY A 87 -1.32 -1.25 16.06
CA GLY A 87 -1.78 -1.08 17.44
C GLY A 87 -2.91 -0.07 17.62
N PHE A 88 -3.57 0.38 16.54
CA PHE A 88 -4.65 1.36 16.61
C PHE A 88 -5.73 1.13 15.54
N GLN A 89 -6.85 1.84 15.67
CA GLN A 89 -7.94 1.89 14.70
C GLN A 89 -8.36 3.33 14.53
N CYS A 90 -8.82 3.71 13.34
CA CYS A 90 -9.37 5.03 13.05
C CYS A 90 -10.45 4.94 11.96
N PRO A 91 -11.33 5.94 11.81
CA PRO A 91 -12.24 5.97 10.67
C PRO A 91 -11.46 5.92 9.34
N LEU A 92 -11.93 5.07 8.43
CA LEU A 92 -11.38 4.90 7.09
C LEU A 92 -12.48 5.14 6.06
N ASP A 93 -12.14 5.88 5.01
CA ASP A 93 -12.98 6.14 3.85
C ASP A 93 -12.42 5.40 2.63
N ASP A 94 -13.30 4.86 1.79
CA ASP A 94 -12.93 4.30 0.48
C ASP A 94 -12.45 5.42 -0.46
N ALA A 95 -11.22 5.29 -0.96
CA ALA A 95 -10.66 6.24 -1.91
C ALA A 95 -10.85 5.76 -3.36
N PHE A 96 -10.29 4.60 -3.70
CA PHE A 96 -10.38 4.00 -5.02
C PHE A 96 -9.91 2.55 -5.01
N THR A 97 -10.13 1.83 -6.10
CA THR A 97 -9.56 0.50 -6.32
C THR A 97 -8.59 0.52 -7.50
N PHE A 98 -7.68 -0.45 -7.54
CA PHE A 98 -6.88 -0.73 -8.73
C PHE A 98 -6.40 -2.17 -8.75
N THR A 99 -6.06 -2.67 -9.94
CA THR A 99 -5.46 -4.00 -10.10
C THR A 99 -4.00 -3.84 -10.51
N TYR A 100 -3.12 -4.59 -9.88
CA TYR A 100 -1.71 -4.60 -10.24
C TYR A 100 -1.14 -6.01 -10.19
N ARG A 101 -0.03 -6.20 -10.92
CA ARG A 101 0.75 -7.45 -10.90
C ARG A 101 2.23 -7.13 -10.82
N ALA A 102 2.89 -7.57 -9.76
CA ALA A 102 4.31 -7.35 -9.50
C ALA A 102 5.04 -8.67 -9.29
N VAL A 103 6.20 -8.83 -9.93
CA VAL A 103 7.11 -9.95 -9.65
C VAL A 103 8.01 -9.52 -8.50
N LEU A 104 7.93 -10.22 -7.37
CA LEU A 104 8.67 -9.90 -6.14
C LEU A 104 9.99 -10.67 -6.03
N SER A 105 10.02 -11.89 -6.59
CA SER A 105 11.20 -12.75 -6.71
C SER A 105 11.00 -13.75 -7.84
N ASP A 106 11.98 -14.64 -8.07
CA ASP A 106 11.88 -15.73 -9.05
C ASP A 106 10.68 -16.67 -8.82
N THR A 107 10.11 -16.68 -7.61
CA THR A 107 9.03 -17.60 -7.21
C THR A 107 7.78 -16.90 -6.68
N MET A 108 7.79 -15.57 -6.55
CA MET A 108 6.72 -14.83 -5.86
C MET A 108 6.17 -13.73 -6.74
N ILE A 109 4.86 -13.76 -6.96
CA ILE A 109 4.11 -12.77 -7.72
C ILE A 109 2.99 -12.23 -6.83
N GLU A 110 2.92 -10.92 -6.72
CA GLU A 110 1.78 -10.22 -6.14
C GLU A 110 0.83 -9.86 -7.28
N HIS A 111 -0.43 -10.30 -7.20
CA HIS A 111 -1.44 -10.02 -8.21
C HIS A 111 -2.76 -9.75 -7.51
N GLU A 112 -3.05 -8.46 -7.32
CA GLU A 112 -4.09 -8.05 -6.38
C GLU A 112 -5.10 -7.13 -7.05
N TYR A 113 -6.36 -7.31 -6.68
CA TYR A 113 -7.39 -6.29 -6.76
C TYR A 113 -7.36 -5.54 -5.42
N ASP A 114 -6.70 -4.39 -5.41
CA ASP A 114 -6.39 -3.64 -4.20
C ASP A 114 -7.43 -2.54 -3.95
N HIS A 115 -8.02 -2.57 -2.76
CA HIS A 115 -8.93 -1.55 -2.24
C HIS A 115 -8.15 -0.54 -1.41
N VAL A 116 -8.11 0.71 -1.86
CA VAL A 116 -7.37 1.77 -1.18
C VAL A 116 -8.29 2.53 -0.24
N LEU A 117 -7.89 2.53 1.02
CA LEU A 117 -8.59 3.16 2.14
C LEU A 117 -7.73 4.27 2.72
N ILE A 118 -8.32 5.42 3.00
CA ILE A 118 -7.62 6.55 3.63
C ILE A 118 -8.29 6.95 4.93
N GLY A 119 -7.48 7.43 5.88
CA GLY A 119 -7.97 7.95 7.15
C GLY A 119 -7.16 9.15 7.62
N GLN A 120 -7.72 9.89 8.57
CA GLN A 120 -7.02 10.98 9.24
C GLN A 120 -7.08 10.76 10.76
N ASP A 121 -5.93 10.69 11.43
CA ASP A 121 -5.88 10.51 12.88
C ASP A 121 -4.51 10.91 13.49
N THR A 122 -4.45 11.01 14.81
CA THR A 122 -3.22 11.14 15.60
C THR A 122 -3.08 9.98 16.61
N PRO A 123 -2.90 8.74 16.13
CA PRO A 123 -2.88 7.59 17.01
C PRO A 123 -1.60 7.52 17.85
N THR A 124 -1.69 6.85 18.99
CA THR A 124 -0.49 6.33 19.66
C THR A 124 -0.08 5.04 18.95
N VAL A 125 0.91 5.13 18.07
CA VAL A 125 1.38 3.98 17.28
C VAL A 125 2.12 2.99 18.19
N ARG A 126 1.67 1.73 18.19
CA ARG A 126 2.25 0.62 18.98
C ARG A 126 2.33 -0.62 18.09
N PRO A 127 3.29 -0.67 17.16
CA PRO A 127 3.32 -1.74 16.18
C PRO A 127 3.61 -3.08 16.82
N ASN A 128 3.05 -4.14 16.23
CA ASN A 128 3.45 -5.50 16.54
C ASN A 128 4.84 -5.75 15.94
N ALA A 129 5.82 -6.02 16.80
CA ALA A 129 7.20 -6.24 16.41
C ALA A 129 7.39 -7.44 15.46
N ASP A 130 6.46 -8.40 15.44
CA ASP A 130 6.50 -9.54 14.50
C ASP A 130 6.11 -9.12 13.07
N GLU A 131 5.39 -8.01 12.91
CA GLU A 131 4.83 -7.54 11.65
C GLU A 131 5.57 -6.32 11.10
N VAL A 132 5.93 -5.40 12.01
CA VAL A 132 6.46 -4.06 11.72
C VAL A 132 7.72 -3.84 12.56
N GLN A 133 8.83 -3.50 11.91
CA GLN A 133 10.10 -3.24 12.60
C GLN A 133 10.37 -1.75 12.86
N ASP A 134 9.77 -0.85 12.08
CA ASP A 134 9.88 0.59 12.26
C ASP A 134 8.66 1.32 11.67
N TRP A 135 8.47 2.59 11.99
CA TRP A 135 7.41 3.43 11.44
C TRP A 135 7.82 4.91 11.46
N ARG A 136 7.31 5.70 10.51
CA ARG A 136 7.59 7.15 10.45
C ARG A 136 6.47 7.95 9.81
N TRP A 137 6.37 9.22 10.20
CA TRP A 137 5.54 10.21 9.53
C TRP A 137 6.37 10.96 8.50
N MET A 138 5.92 11.04 7.24
CA MET A 138 6.61 11.80 6.19
C MET A 138 5.69 12.81 5.52
N ALA A 139 6.23 14.00 5.23
CA ALA A 139 5.50 14.98 4.44
C ALA A 139 5.39 14.53 2.97
N PRO A 140 4.31 14.85 2.24
CA PRO A 140 4.09 14.37 0.86
C PRO A 140 5.25 14.64 -0.11
N ASN A 141 5.75 15.87 -0.17
CA ASN A 141 6.85 16.22 -1.08
C ASN A 141 8.17 15.55 -0.69
N GLU A 142 8.44 15.40 0.62
CA GLU A 142 9.62 14.68 1.12
C GLU A 142 9.56 13.19 0.77
N LEU A 143 8.39 12.58 0.98
CA LEU A 143 8.12 11.19 0.64
C LEU A 143 8.33 10.91 -0.85
N MET A 144 7.75 11.74 -1.72
CA MET A 144 7.88 11.54 -3.15
C MET A 144 9.33 11.73 -3.64
N ALA A 145 10.07 12.68 -3.06
CA ALA A 145 11.50 12.83 -3.34
C ALA A 145 12.31 11.60 -2.89
N ASP A 146 12.00 11.03 -1.71
CA ASP A 146 12.68 9.83 -1.20
C ASP A 146 12.35 8.58 -2.02
N VAL A 147 11.09 8.41 -2.45
CA VAL A 147 10.67 7.31 -3.34
C VAL A 147 11.36 7.41 -4.70
N ALA A 148 11.51 8.63 -5.25
CA ALA A 148 12.21 8.82 -6.51
C ALA A 148 13.72 8.58 -6.41
N ALA A 149 14.34 8.96 -5.28
CA ALA A 149 15.77 8.80 -5.03
C ALA A 149 16.16 7.35 -4.67
N HIS A 150 15.28 6.65 -3.95
CA HIS A 150 15.53 5.33 -3.37
C HIS A 150 14.35 4.37 -3.56
N PRO A 151 13.90 4.12 -4.80
CA PRO A 151 12.72 3.28 -5.06
C PRO A 151 12.86 1.85 -4.50
N GLU A 152 14.08 1.33 -4.41
CA GLU A 152 14.40 0.01 -3.86
C GLU A 152 14.09 -0.13 -2.36
N HIS A 153 13.93 0.97 -1.63
CA HIS A 153 13.55 0.95 -0.21
C HIS A 153 12.05 0.74 0.01
N TYR A 154 11.25 0.77 -1.07
CA TYR A 154 9.80 0.77 -1.01
C TYR A 154 9.18 -0.45 -1.68
N THR A 155 8.05 -0.90 -1.13
CA THR A 155 7.27 -2.00 -1.71
C THR A 155 6.71 -1.62 -3.08
N ALA A 156 6.50 -2.62 -3.95
CA ALA A 156 6.07 -2.39 -5.33
C ALA A 156 4.71 -1.70 -5.40
N TRP A 157 3.73 -2.18 -4.63
CA TRP A 157 2.38 -1.60 -4.59
C TRP A 157 2.38 -0.17 -4.04
N PHE A 158 3.21 0.12 -3.03
CA PHE A 158 3.33 1.47 -2.49
C PHE A 158 3.79 2.45 -3.57
N ARG A 159 4.83 2.07 -4.33
CA ARG A 159 5.32 2.90 -5.45
C ARG A 159 4.27 3.10 -6.53
N MET A 160 3.35 2.16 -6.75
CA MET A 160 2.26 2.28 -7.73
C MET A 160 1.10 3.14 -7.22
N ALA A 161 0.86 3.17 -5.90
CA ALA A 161 -0.31 3.82 -5.31
C ALA A 161 -0.05 5.25 -4.79
N VAL A 162 1.16 5.53 -4.29
CA VAL A 162 1.42 6.70 -3.42
C VAL A 162 1.06 8.04 -4.05
N GLU A 163 1.38 8.29 -5.32
CA GLU A 163 1.03 9.57 -5.97
C GLU A 163 -0.49 9.74 -6.10
N ARG A 164 -1.19 8.68 -6.52
CA ARG A 164 -2.66 8.67 -6.63
C ARG A 164 -3.31 8.91 -5.27
N VAL A 165 -2.78 8.30 -4.22
CA VAL A 165 -3.23 8.50 -2.84
C VAL A 165 -3.00 9.94 -2.38
N LEU A 166 -1.81 10.50 -2.60
CA LEU A 166 -1.50 11.88 -2.20
C LEU A 166 -2.37 12.89 -2.96
N THR A 167 -2.64 12.65 -4.24
CA THR A 167 -3.55 13.46 -5.04
C THR A 167 -4.98 13.39 -4.49
N HIS A 168 -5.50 12.18 -4.27
CA HIS A 168 -6.83 11.98 -3.71
C HIS A 168 -6.97 12.57 -2.30
N ALA A 169 -5.97 12.38 -1.44
CA ALA A 169 -5.96 12.92 -0.09
C ALA A 169 -5.89 14.46 -0.07
N HIS A 170 -5.22 15.08 -1.05
CA HIS A 170 -5.30 16.53 -1.24
C HIS A 170 -6.71 16.99 -1.64
N GLU A 171 -7.40 16.26 -2.53
CA GLU A 171 -8.77 16.58 -2.92
C GLU A 171 -9.76 16.45 -1.75
N GLN A 172 -9.59 15.40 -0.93
CA GLN A 172 -10.47 15.14 0.21
C GLN A 172 -10.15 16.01 1.43
N TYR A 173 -8.87 16.28 1.70
CA TYR A 173 -8.39 17.07 2.83
C TYR A 173 -7.50 18.25 2.40
N PRO A 174 -7.99 19.19 1.57
CA PRO A 174 -7.16 20.21 0.91
C PRO A 174 -6.47 21.19 1.85
N THR A 175 -6.96 21.33 3.09
CA THR A 175 -6.35 22.19 4.12
C THR A 175 -5.32 21.45 4.98
N VAL A 176 -5.21 20.13 4.82
CA VAL A 176 -4.36 19.25 5.63
C VAL A 176 -3.24 18.69 4.78
N VAL A 177 -3.59 18.05 3.67
CA VAL A 177 -2.63 17.45 2.74
C VAL A 177 -2.36 18.47 1.64
N PRO A 178 -1.13 19.01 1.51
CA PRO A 178 -0.81 19.97 0.47
C PRO A 178 -0.81 19.30 -0.92
N ALA A 179 -1.07 20.10 -1.96
CA ALA A 179 -0.83 19.67 -3.32
C ALA A 179 0.66 19.32 -3.50
N LEU A 180 0.94 18.30 -4.31
CA LEU A 180 2.30 17.95 -4.67
C LEU A 180 2.93 19.06 -5.51
N ASP A 181 4.21 19.33 -5.29
CA ASP A 181 4.96 20.31 -6.07
C ASP A 181 5.00 19.88 -7.55
N GLU A 182 4.89 20.83 -8.48
CA GLU A 182 4.92 20.53 -9.92
C GLU A 182 6.18 19.78 -10.37
N ALA A 183 7.31 19.97 -9.66
CA ALA A 183 8.56 19.28 -9.94
C ALA A 183 8.49 17.78 -9.61
N VAL A 184 7.69 17.40 -8.60
CA VAL A 184 7.44 16.01 -8.21
C VAL A 184 6.51 15.34 -9.21
N GLN A 185 5.47 16.04 -9.66
CA GLN A 185 4.52 15.54 -10.67
C GLN A 185 5.18 15.28 -12.05
N ARG A 186 6.23 16.02 -12.39
CA ARG A 186 6.97 15.86 -13.66
C ARG A 186 8.07 14.80 -13.62
N ALA A 187 8.42 14.27 -12.45
CA ALA A 187 9.52 13.32 -12.29
C ALA A 187 9.25 11.95 -12.95
N GLY A 188 8.07 11.74 -13.55
CA GLY A 188 7.85 10.70 -14.54
C GLY A 188 8.21 9.32 -13.99
N PHE A 189 7.57 8.92 -12.91
CA PHE A 189 7.51 7.52 -12.55
C PHE A 189 6.27 6.96 -13.24
N ASP A 190 6.40 5.88 -14.02
CA ASP A 190 5.23 5.22 -14.57
C ASP A 190 4.60 4.40 -13.45
N TYR A 191 3.67 5.02 -12.72
CA TYR A 191 2.97 4.40 -11.60
C TYR A 191 2.10 3.20 -12.02
N ALA A 192 1.87 2.97 -13.31
CA ALA A 192 1.21 1.77 -13.80
C ALA A 192 2.16 0.58 -13.95
N THR A 193 3.47 0.81 -14.13
CA THR A 193 4.47 -0.24 -14.33
C THR A 193 5.47 -0.35 -13.18
N GLY A 194 5.57 0.67 -12.32
CA GLY A 194 6.55 0.71 -11.23
C GLY A 194 7.98 0.99 -11.72
N GLU A 195 8.14 1.61 -12.89
CA GLU A 195 9.43 1.91 -13.53
C GLU A 195 9.67 3.43 -13.67
N ASN A 196 10.94 3.85 -13.70
CA ASN A 196 11.33 5.23 -13.99
C ASN A 196 11.10 5.53 -15.49
N MET A 197 10.41 6.62 -15.85
CA MET A 197 10.18 7.01 -17.26
C MET A 197 11.43 7.53 -17.99
N THR A 198 12.64 7.40 -17.44
CA THR A 198 13.87 7.79 -18.14
C THR A 198 14.39 6.66 -19.03
N SER A 199 13.72 6.44 -20.18
CA SER A 199 14.32 5.78 -21.35
C SER A 199 13.55 6.06 -22.66
N SER A 200 13.17 7.31 -22.93
CA SER A 200 12.72 7.66 -24.28
C SER A 200 12.94 9.12 -24.65
N LEU A 201 14.10 9.68 -24.30
CA LEU A 201 14.63 10.89 -24.96
C LEU A 201 16.17 10.85 -24.92
N MET A 202 16.75 10.02 -25.79
CA MET A 202 18.04 10.31 -26.40
C MET A 202 17.80 10.26 -27.92
N PRO A 203 18.17 11.31 -28.68
CA PRO A 203 17.96 11.38 -30.13
C PRO A 203 18.79 10.34 -30.89
#